data_AF-A0A3A1UWG7-F1
#
_entry.id   AF-A0A3A1UWG7-F1
#
_cell.length_a   1.000
_cell.length_b   1.000
_cell.length_c   1.000
_cell.angle_alpha   90.00
_cell.angle_beta   90.00
_cell.angle_gamma   90.00
#
_symmetry.space_group_name_H-M   'P 1'
#
loop_
_entity.id
_entity.type
_entity.pdbx_description
1 polymer ?
#
loop_
_entity_poly.entity_id
_entity_poly.type
_entity_poly.pdbx_seq_one_letter_code
_entity_poly.pdbx_strand_id
1 'polypeptide(L)'
;MKSSLLTRPFYYLWTTQTMANAADVLYIMALTVLVLNQTESLITAAFMPLMRSGAQMISGLISPLLLNRFKLPALLLLSQTGQLLLFVGLAAYLQLSGDNASLVLVFALVFLMSFLDGWTVPARNALVPRLVTHEQGLLKANGLISVSDQVVQFAGWGLSGVIVALLGATPTLLLTIVLYGLAAAFTLGVKEPSEARSAAQPAEAALEGDTDAPSSKWHVLTEGWKAIWRMPRLRLLTFMDMIDMLGGSVWVGAFTLAFVQVALGQGEEWWGFINAAYFAGTVGGGLLVLALVKKIGNRYLTAMLIGMAGYAVLTALYALNTVPFVALILVLLMGPFAELSIINRRTLIQQSTGKDMLPKVLSAQNSLLHLVFCISLLGMAALAEWLGIVNLYLFAAGLTLLALLMGVLGRRAFTNKAAARATGD
;
A
#
# COMPACT_ATOMS: atom_id res chain seq x y z
N MET A 1 -28.01 -11.11 20.07
CA MET A 1 -27.52 -10.04 19.16
C MET A 1 -26.31 -10.56 18.42
N LYS A 2 -26.35 -10.67 17.08
CA LYS A 2 -25.15 -11.07 16.30
C LYS A 2 -24.10 -9.97 16.51
N SER A 3 -23.03 -10.26 17.26
CA SER A 3 -21.94 -9.30 17.44
C SER A 3 -21.45 -8.89 16.04
N SER A 4 -21.46 -7.59 15.76
CA SER A 4 -20.85 -7.09 14.53
C SER A 4 -19.39 -7.53 14.52
N LEU A 5 -18.95 -8.15 13.42
CA LEU A 5 -17.55 -8.56 13.23
C LEU A 5 -16.57 -7.37 13.28
N LEU A 6 -17.09 -6.15 13.10
CA LEU A 6 -16.37 -4.88 13.05
C LEU A 6 -16.84 -3.97 14.19
N THR A 7 -15.89 -3.31 14.86
CA THR A 7 -16.16 -2.42 15.98
C THR A 7 -16.35 -0.97 15.52
N ARG A 8 -16.93 -0.11 16.38
CA ARG A 8 -17.05 1.33 16.09
C ARG A 8 -15.70 2.02 15.83
N PRO A 9 -14.63 1.78 16.62
CA PRO A 9 -13.29 2.29 16.32
C PRO A 9 -12.74 1.87 14.96
N PHE A 10 -13.10 0.67 14.47
CA PHE A 10 -12.71 0.25 13.12
C PHE A 10 -13.31 1.17 12.05
N TYR A 11 -14.58 1.56 12.16
CA TYR A 11 -15.17 2.48 11.19
C TYR A 11 -14.54 3.87 11.22
N TYR A 12 -14.12 4.37 12.40
CA TYR A 12 -13.32 5.60 12.47
C TYR A 12 -11.99 5.44 11.73
N LEU A 13 -11.28 4.32 11.95
CA LEU A 13 -10.01 4.02 11.25
C LEU A 13 -10.23 3.91 9.73
N TRP A 14 -11.30 3.24 9.31
CA TRP A 14 -11.63 3.07 7.91
C TRP A 14 -11.93 4.41 7.22
N THR A 15 -12.77 5.25 7.83
CA THR A 15 -13.12 6.56 7.28
C THR A 15 -11.92 7.49 7.19
N THR A 16 -11.13 7.61 8.27
CA THR A 16 -9.95 8.49 8.25
C THR A 16 -8.93 8.07 7.19
N GLN A 17 -8.65 6.76 7.07
CA GLN A 17 -7.68 6.27 6.11
C GLN A 17 -8.17 6.40 4.67
N THR A 18 -9.48 6.22 4.43
CA THR A 18 -10.07 6.46 3.11
C THR A 18 -9.94 7.94 2.70
N MET A 19 -10.21 8.86 3.62
CA MET A 19 -10.06 10.31 3.37
C MET A 19 -8.60 10.71 3.15
N ALA A 20 -7.67 10.20 3.96
CA ALA A 20 -6.25 10.46 3.79
C ALA A 20 -5.73 9.92 2.43
N ASN A 21 -6.13 8.70 2.05
CA ASN A 21 -5.76 8.14 0.76
C ASN A 21 -6.36 8.95 -0.42
N ALA A 22 -7.59 9.46 -0.27
CA ALA A 22 -8.19 10.33 -1.28
C ALA A 22 -7.41 11.64 -1.43
N ALA A 23 -7.00 12.25 -0.32
CA ALA A 23 -6.15 13.43 -0.32
C ALA A 23 -4.80 13.15 -1.01
N ASP A 24 -4.17 12.02 -0.66
CA ASP A 24 -2.89 11.57 -1.23
C ASP A 24 -2.92 11.49 -2.76
N VAL A 25 -3.93 10.80 -3.27
CA VAL A 25 -4.07 10.55 -4.71
C VAL A 25 -4.36 11.85 -5.44
N LEU A 26 -5.28 12.69 -4.92
CA LEU A 26 -5.58 13.98 -5.54
C LEU A 26 -4.36 14.89 -5.61
N TYR A 27 -3.59 14.99 -4.53
CA TYR A 27 -2.45 15.92 -4.53
C TYR A 27 -1.32 15.45 -5.43
N ILE A 28 -1.02 14.15 -5.46
CA ILE A 28 0.05 13.63 -6.31
C ILE A 28 -0.29 13.86 -7.77
N MET A 29 -1.52 13.61 -8.16
CA MET A 29 -1.97 13.86 -9.53
C MET A 29 -1.90 15.36 -9.86
N ALA A 30 -2.40 16.22 -8.99
CA ALA A 30 -2.35 17.67 -9.19
C ALA A 30 -0.92 18.21 -9.32
N LEU A 31 -0.01 17.78 -8.45
CA LEU A 31 1.39 18.20 -8.50
C LEU A 31 2.16 17.59 -9.67
N THR A 32 1.84 16.36 -10.07
CA THR A 32 2.44 15.74 -11.26
C THR A 32 2.06 16.52 -12.52
N VAL A 33 0.79 16.91 -12.66
CA VAL A 33 0.31 17.75 -13.77
C VAL A 33 0.95 19.13 -13.73
N LEU A 34 1.07 19.75 -12.54
CA LEU A 34 1.75 21.05 -12.39
C LEU A 34 3.20 20.99 -12.87
N VAL A 35 3.96 19.97 -12.42
CA VAL A 35 5.35 19.76 -12.84
C VAL A 35 5.44 19.53 -14.35
N LEU A 36 4.53 18.73 -14.91
CA LEU A 36 4.50 18.47 -16.35
C LEU A 36 4.22 19.75 -17.15
N ASN A 37 3.24 20.55 -16.75
CA ASN A 37 2.89 21.78 -17.44
C ASN A 37 3.99 22.85 -17.35
N GLN A 38 4.74 22.90 -16.24
CA GLN A 38 5.82 23.87 -16.07
C GLN A 38 7.13 23.47 -16.76
N THR A 39 7.39 22.17 -16.93
CA THR A 39 8.68 21.69 -17.45
C THR A 39 8.61 21.05 -18.82
N GLU A 40 7.40 20.70 -19.29
CA GLU A 40 7.14 19.89 -20.49
C GLU A 40 7.93 18.55 -20.50
N SER A 41 8.41 18.11 -19.33
CA SER A 41 9.32 16.97 -19.18
C SER A 41 8.66 15.82 -18.42
N LEU A 42 8.41 14.74 -19.15
CA LEU A 42 7.94 13.47 -18.58
C LEU A 42 8.93 12.89 -17.56
N ILE A 43 10.24 13.13 -17.75
CA ILE A 43 11.29 12.69 -16.82
C ILE A 43 11.12 13.41 -15.48
N THR A 44 10.90 14.74 -15.50
CA THR A 44 10.71 15.53 -14.28
C THR A 44 9.42 15.12 -13.57
N ALA A 45 8.34 14.85 -14.30
CA ALA A 45 7.10 14.32 -13.73
C ALA A 45 7.29 12.93 -13.09
N ALA A 46 8.11 12.05 -13.68
CA ALA A 46 8.42 10.73 -13.15
C ALA A 46 9.22 10.76 -11.83
N PHE A 47 9.89 11.88 -11.50
CA PHE A 47 10.52 12.05 -10.18
C PHE A 47 9.51 12.13 -9.05
N MET A 48 8.25 12.52 -9.29
CA MET A 48 7.20 12.60 -8.25
C MET A 48 6.98 11.27 -7.52
N PRO A 49 6.62 10.15 -8.20
CA PRO A 49 6.45 8.86 -7.55
C PRO A 49 7.76 8.30 -6.99
N LEU A 50 8.91 8.62 -7.60
CA LEU A 50 10.23 8.20 -7.10
C LEU A 50 10.56 8.88 -5.76
N MET A 51 10.36 10.20 -5.65
CA MET A 51 10.55 10.95 -4.41
C MET A 51 9.61 10.48 -3.33
N ARG A 52 8.34 10.22 -3.66
CA ARG A 52 7.38 9.64 -2.71
C ARG A 52 7.86 8.29 -2.16
N SER A 53 8.21 7.37 -3.06
CA SER A 53 8.64 6.01 -2.67
C SER A 53 9.95 6.03 -1.88
N GLY A 54 10.90 6.87 -2.27
CA GLY A 54 12.16 7.06 -1.54
C GLY A 54 11.95 7.63 -0.13
N ALA A 55 11.07 8.62 0.02
CA ALA A 55 10.71 9.19 1.32
C ALA A 55 10.02 8.16 2.23
N GLN A 56 9.05 7.40 1.69
CA GLN A 56 8.36 6.34 2.42
C GLN A 56 9.31 5.19 2.82
N MET A 57 10.30 4.87 1.98
CA MET A 57 11.36 3.90 2.31
C MET A 57 12.16 4.35 3.55
N ILE A 58 12.66 5.60 3.54
CA ILE A 58 13.45 6.17 4.64
C ILE A 58 12.60 6.29 5.92
N SER A 59 11.36 6.75 5.78
CA SER A 59 10.39 6.81 6.87
C SER A 59 10.13 5.43 7.48
N GLY A 60 9.93 4.41 6.64
CA GLY A 60 9.72 3.03 7.09
C GLY A 60 10.89 2.50 7.93
N LEU A 61 12.13 2.89 7.63
CA LEU A 61 13.32 2.46 8.39
C LEU A 61 13.32 3.09 9.79
N ILE A 62 12.87 4.33 9.92
CA ILE A 62 12.83 5.08 11.19
C ILE A 62 11.56 4.75 12.01
N SER A 63 10.48 4.35 11.33
CA SER A 63 9.17 4.15 11.93
C SER A 63 9.14 3.20 13.16
N PRO A 64 9.97 2.14 13.29
CA PRO A 64 9.97 1.31 14.50
C PRO A 64 10.28 2.10 15.77
N LEU A 65 11.13 3.12 15.71
CA LEU A 65 11.45 3.97 16.87
C LEU A 65 10.24 4.79 17.32
N LEU A 66 9.46 5.30 16.37
CA LEU A 66 8.24 6.05 16.62
C LEU A 66 7.13 5.13 17.14
N LEU A 67 6.97 3.96 16.52
CA LEU A 67 5.99 2.94 16.89
C LEU A 67 6.23 2.36 18.29
N ASN A 68 7.48 2.39 18.79
CA ASN A 68 7.81 1.96 20.15
C ASN A 68 7.52 3.03 21.20
N ARG A 69 7.47 4.31 20.80
CA ARG A 69 7.31 5.46 21.72
C ARG A 69 5.88 5.99 21.77
N PHE A 70 5.15 5.92 20.66
CA PHE A 70 3.83 6.51 20.51
C PHE A 70 2.77 5.47 20.18
N LYS A 71 1.52 5.76 20.58
CA LYS A 71 0.36 4.93 20.22
C LYS A 71 0.11 5.02 18.71
N LEU A 72 -0.37 3.93 18.11
CA LEU A 72 -0.63 3.88 16.66
C LEU A 72 -1.61 4.97 16.19
N PRO A 73 -2.75 5.24 16.87
CA PRO A 73 -3.65 6.32 16.45
C PRO A 73 -3.01 7.72 16.55
N ALA A 74 -2.11 7.92 17.51
CA ALA A 74 -1.39 9.19 17.65
C ALA A 74 -0.39 9.40 16.51
N LEU A 75 0.24 8.34 16.01
CA LEU A 75 1.12 8.42 14.84
C LEU A 75 0.36 8.70 13.54
N LEU A 76 -0.85 8.12 13.39
CA LEU A 76 -1.75 8.47 12.30
C LEU A 76 -2.15 9.94 12.36
N LEU A 77 -2.52 10.44 13.54
CA LEU A 77 -2.88 11.84 13.73
C LEU A 77 -1.69 12.77 13.41
N LEU A 78 -0.49 12.41 13.88
CA LEU A 78 0.75 13.14 13.60
C LEU A 78 1.02 13.22 12.09
N SER A 79 0.93 12.10 11.37
CA SER A 79 1.10 12.09 9.92
C SER A 79 0.10 13.02 9.24
N GLN A 80 -1.19 12.81 9.51
CA GLN A 80 -2.26 13.53 8.82
C GLN A 80 -2.23 15.03 9.12
N THR A 81 -1.96 15.40 10.37
CA THR A 81 -1.88 16.82 10.78
C THR A 81 -0.62 17.46 10.21
N GLY A 82 0.51 16.74 10.21
CA GLY A 82 1.75 17.24 9.60
C GLY A 82 1.60 17.41 8.08
N GLN A 83 1.01 16.43 7.39
CA GLN A 83 0.70 16.53 5.96
C GLN A 83 -0.25 17.69 5.68
N LEU A 84 -1.32 17.85 6.47
CA LEU A 84 -2.24 18.99 6.37
C LEU A 84 -1.50 20.33 6.43
N LEU A 85 -0.64 20.52 7.44
CA LEU A 85 0.10 21.77 7.62
C LEU A 85 1.09 22.03 6.48
N LEU A 86 1.81 21.00 6.04
CA LEU A 86 2.70 21.09 4.89
C LEU A 86 1.93 21.42 3.62
N PHE A 87 0.71 20.90 3.48
CA PHE A 87 -0.11 21.09 2.29
C PHE A 87 -0.70 22.49 2.24
N VAL A 88 -1.15 23.01 3.38
CA VAL A 88 -1.52 24.42 3.53
C VAL A 88 -0.33 25.32 3.17
N GLY A 89 0.87 25.00 3.66
CA GLY A 89 2.10 25.72 3.31
C GLY A 89 2.42 25.67 1.81
N LEU A 90 2.29 24.51 1.18
CA LEU A 90 2.48 24.34 -0.26
C LEU A 90 1.45 25.15 -1.06
N ALA A 91 0.18 25.09 -0.69
CA ALA A 91 -0.88 25.83 -1.36
C ALA A 91 -0.68 27.34 -1.26
N ALA A 92 -0.27 27.85 -0.10
CA ALA A 92 0.08 29.26 0.09
C ALA A 92 1.31 29.64 -0.75
N TYR A 93 2.34 28.80 -0.79
CA TYR A 93 3.54 29.01 -1.58
C TYR A 93 3.25 29.13 -3.08
N LEU A 94 2.47 28.20 -3.62
CA LEU A 94 2.08 28.20 -5.04
C LEU A 94 1.23 29.42 -5.39
N GLN A 95 0.32 29.85 -4.49
CA GLN A 95 -0.48 31.06 -4.71
C GLN A 95 0.36 32.35 -4.71
N LEU A 96 1.38 32.44 -3.85
CA LEU A 96 2.24 33.62 -3.75
C LEU A 96 3.28 33.69 -4.88
N SER A 97 3.78 32.54 -5.32
CA SER A 97 4.89 32.45 -6.30
C SER A 97 4.41 32.34 -7.74
N GLY A 98 3.17 31.89 -7.98
CA GLY A 98 2.61 31.69 -9.32
C GLY A 98 3.52 30.82 -10.19
N ASP A 99 3.77 31.27 -11.42
CA ASP A 99 4.61 30.56 -12.39
C ASP A 99 6.11 30.54 -12.03
N ASN A 100 6.54 31.38 -11.07
CA ASN A 100 7.92 31.42 -10.58
C ASN A 100 8.17 30.45 -9.40
N ALA A 101 7.25 29.52 -9.16
CA ALA A 101 7.42 28.54 -8.09
C ALA A 101 8.65 27.65 -8.35
N SER A 102 9.53 27.58 -7.36
CA SER A 102 10.69 26.70 -7.36
C SER A 102 10.25 25.25 -7.23
N LEU A 103 10.45 24.48 -8.29
CA LEU A 103 10.20 23.04 -8.31
C LEU A 103 11.00 22.28 -7.24
N VAL A 104 12.19 22.77 -6.89
CA VAL A 104 13.00 22.19 -5.81
C VAL A 104 12.25 22.21 -4.48
N LEU A 105 11.57 23.33 -4.17
CA LEU A 105 10.79 23.43 -2.94
C LEU A 105 9.52 22.56 -3.00
N VAL A 106 8.88 22.46 -4.17
CA VAL A 106 7.73 21.55 -4.38
C VAL A 106 8.15 20.10 -4.11
N PHE A 107 9.26 19.65 -4.70
CA PHE A 107 9.79 18.30 -4.46
C PHE A 107 10.19 18.07 -3.00
N ALA A 108 10.79 19.07 -2.34
CA ALA A 108 11.14 18.98 -0.93
C ALA A 108 9.91 18.82 -0.02
N LEU A 109 8.83 19.55 -0.31
CA LEU A 109 7.56 19.44 0.44
C LEU A 109 6.88 18.10 0.18
N VAL A 110 6.85 17.64 -1.08
CA VAL A 110 6.34 16.30 -1.44
C VAL A 110 7.12 15.21 -0.72
N PHE A 111 8.45 15.32 -0.67
CA PHE A 111 9.31 14.39 0.06
C PHE A 111 8.94 14.38 1.55
N LEU A 112 8.79 15.55 2.18
CA LEU A 112 8.48 15.63 3.61
C LEU A 112 7.08 15.10 3.93
N MET A 113 6.07 15.40 3.10
CA MET A 113 4.72 14.82 3.22
C MET A 113 4.76 13.29 3.11
N SER A 114 5.48 12.78 2.10
CA SER A 114 5.62 11.34 1.87
C SER A 114 6.42 10.64 2.97
N PHE A 115 7.37 11.36 3.59
CA PHE A 115 8.10 10.87 4.75
C PHE A 115 7.18 10.74 5.97
N LEU A 116 6.31 11.71 6.24
CA LEU A 116 5.31 11.58 7.31
C LEU A 116 4.35 10.41 7.07
N ASP A 117 3.97 10.20 5.81
CA ASP A 117 3.06 9.13 5.41
C ASP A 117 3.65 7.71 5.54
N GLY A 118 4.98 7.57 5.55
CA GLY A 118 5.63 6.25 5.48
C GLY A 118 5.36 5.31 6.66
N TRP A 119 4.87 5.80 7.80
CA TRP A 119 4.40 4.97 8.92
C TRP A 119 2.88 4.78 8.97
N THR A 120 2.11 5.48 8.13
CA THR A 120 0.64 5.40 8.09
C THR A 120 0.18 3.99 7.75
N VAL A 121 0.72 3.38 6.68
CA VAL A 121 0.31 2.04 6.23
C VAL A 121 0.66 0.95 7.25
N PRO A 122 1.88 0.86 7.81
CA PRO A 122 2.18 -0.06 8.89
C PRO A 122 1.30 0.13 10.12
N ALA A 123 1.08 1.37 10.57
CA ALA A 123 0.25 1.67 11.74
C ALA A 123 -1.22 1.30 11.52
N ARG A 124 -1.79 1.67 10.35
CA ARG A 124 -3.15 1.28 9.93
C ARG A 124 -3.31 -0.23 9.97
N ASN A 125 -2.44 -0.94 9.26
CA ASN A 125 -2.56 -2.39 9.12
C ASN A 125 -2.27 -3.14 10.43
N ALA A 126 -1.51 -2.56 11.36
CA ALA A 126 -1.34 -3.11 12.71
C ALA A 126 -2.53 -2.81 13.65
N LEU A 127 -3.25 -1.71 13.44
CA LEU A 127 -4.47 -1.39 14.19
C LEU A 127 -5.64 -2.31 13.82
N VAL A 128 -5.80 -2.67 12.54
CA VAL A 128 -6.93 -3.52 12.09
C VAL A 128 -7.17 -4.75 12.98
N PRO A 129 -6.19 -5.64 13.25
CA PRO A 129 -6.40 -6.80 14.10
C PRO A 129 -6.67 -6.47 15.58
N ARG A 130 -6.40 -5.23 16.01
CA ARG A 130 -6.74 -4.73 17.35
C ARG A 130 -8.20 -4.26 17.44
N LEU A 131 -8.85 -3.98 16.30
CA LEU A 131 -10.20 -3.38 16.24
C LEU A 131 -11.28 -4.33 15.69
N VAL A 132 -10.96 -5.61 15.47
CA VAL A 132 -11.91 -6.65 15.06
C VAL A 132 -12.13 -7.65 16.18
N THR A 133 -13.34 -8.20 16.26
CA THR A 133 -13.75 -9.10 17.37
C THR A 133 -13.46 -10.57 17.07
N HIS A 134 -13.33 -10.95 15.80
CA HIS A 134 -13.13 -12.33 15.34
C HIS A 134 -12.17 -12.41 14.16
N GLU A 135 -11.56 -13.59 13.94
CA GLU A 135 -10.68 -13.85 12.79
C GLU A 135 -11.38 -13.56 11.44
N GLN A 136 -12.66 -13.93 11.30
CA GLN A 136 -13.44 -13.61 10.10
C GLN A 136 -13.69 -12.10 9.95
N GLY A 137 -13.67 -11.34 11.05
CA GLY A 137 -13.72 -9.89 11.03
C GLY A 137 -12.46 -9.27 10.42
N LEU A 138 -11.30 -9.94 10.52
CA LEU A 138 -10.04 -9.46 9.95
C LEU A 138 -10.09 -9.47 8.41
N LEU A 139 -10.52 -10.59 7.81
CA LEU A 139 -10.68 -10.67 6.35
C LEU A 139 -11.72 -9.64 5.85
N LYS A 140 -12.84 -9.50 6.57
CA LYS A 140 -13.87 -8.49 6.25
C LYS A 140 -13.32 -7.06 6.34
N ALA A 141 -12.55 -6.76 7.38
CA ALA A 141 -11.94 -5.46 7.59
C ALA A 141 -10.93 -5.12 6.47
N ASN A 142 -10.05 -6.05 6.15
CA ASN A 142 -9.08 -5.88 5.07
C ASN A 142 -9.77 -5.74 3.71
N GLY A 143 -10.85 -6.50 3.45
CA GLY A 143 -11.64 -6.35 2.23
C GLY A 143 -12.30 -4.98 2.11
N LEU A 144 -12.86 -4.44 3.20
CA LEU A 144 -13.49 -3.12 3.17
C LEU A 144 -12.45 -2.00 2.96
N ILE A 145 -11.29 -2.10 3.62
CA ILE A 145 -10.16 -1.19 3.39
C ILE A 145 -9.71 -1.27 1.93
N SER A 146 -9.58 -2.47 1.38
CA SER A 146 -9.17 -2.66 -0.02
C SER A 146 -10.15 -2.03 -0.98
N VAL A 147 -11.46 -2.31 -0.84
CA VAL A 147 -12.49 -1.71 -1.68
C VAL A 147 -12.41 -0.19 -1.66
N SER A 148 -12.27 0.42 -0.47
CA SER A 148 -12.15 1.88 -0.36
C SER A 148 -10.85 2.43 -0.97
N ASP A 149 -9.71 1.76 -0.74
CA ASP A 149 -8.44 2.12 -1.36
C ASP A 149 -8.57 2.09 -2.90
N GLN A 150 -9.22 1.05 -3.46
CA GLN A 150 -9.42 0.90 -4.90
C GLN A 150 -10.44 1.88 -5.49
N VAL A 151 -11.51 2.22 -4.77
CA VAL A 151 -12.45 3.28 -5.20
C VAL A 151 -11.73 4.63 -5.26
N VAL A 152 -10.89 4.92 -4.27
CA VAL A 152 -10.06 6.13 -4.27
C VAL A 152 -9.09 6.15 -5.44
N GLN A 153 -8.40 5.03 -5.72
CA GLN A 153 -7.50 4.93 -6.86
C GLN A 153 -8.22 5.03 -8.20
N PHE A 154 -9.40 4.42 -8.33
CA PHE A 154 -10.28 4.56 -9.51
C PHE A 154 -10.64 6.03 -9.75
N ALA A 155 -11.09 6.74 -8.70
CA ALA A 155 -11.40 8.17 -8.80
C ALA A 155 -10.15 9.01 -9.08
N GLY A 156 -9.01 8.63 -8.51
CA GLY A 156 -7.71 9.25 -8.79
C GLY A 156 -7.32 9.15 -10.25
N TRP A 157 -7.00 7.96 -10.72
CA TRP A 157 -6.48 7.75 -12.07
C TRP A 157 -7.53 7.99 -13.15
N GLY A 158 -8.79 7.64 -12.88
CA GLY A 158 -9.88 7.75 -13.85
C GLY A 158 -10.56 9.11 -13.91
N LEU A 159 -10.58 9.87 -12.80
CA LEU A 159 -11.30 11.15 -12.72
C LEU A 159 -10.42 12.35 -12.34
N SER A 160 -9.15 12.21 -11.92
CA SER A 160 -8.36 13.38 -11.50
C SER A 160 -8.19 14.42 -12.60
N GLY A 161 -8.00 13.99 -13.85
CA GLY A 161 -7.91 14.92 -14.99
C GLY A 161 -9.20 15.71 -15.19
N VAL A 162 -10.36 15.05 -15.03
CA VAL A 162 -11.68 15.69 -15.09
C VAL A 162 -11.89 16.62 -13.90
N ILE A 163 -11.53 16.18 -12.69
CA ILE A 163 -11.63 16.97 -11.46
C ILE A 163 -10.79 18.24 -11.58
N VAL A 164 -9.54 18.14 -12.03
CA VAL A 164 -8.64 19.29 -12.20
C VAL A 164 -9.10 20.19 -13.34
N ALA A 165 -9.59 19.64 -14.46
CA ALA A 165 -10.10 20.43 -15.58
C ALA A 165 -11.38 21.20 -15.23
N LEU A 166 -12.28 20.62 -14.42
CA LEU A 166 -13.54 21.25 -14.03
C LEU A 166 -13.39 22.20 -12.84
N LEU A 167 -12.63 21.81 -11.82
CA LEU A 167 -12.48 22.58 -10.59
C LEU A 167 -11.32 23.57 -10.66
N GLY A 168 -10.33 23.34 -11.52
CA GLY A 168 -9.06 24.06 -11.51
C GLY A 168 -8.11 23.61 -10.41
N ALA A 169 -6.86 24.07 -10.49
CA ALA A 169 -5.81 23.68 -9.54
C ALA A 169 -6.12 24.13 -8.11
N THR A 170 -6.50 25.39 -7.89
CA THR A 170 -6.71 25.96 -6.55
C THR A 170 -7.84 25.27 -5.77
N PRO A 171 -9.05 25.06 -6.33
CA PRO A 171 -10.10 24.34 -5.61
C PRO A 171 -9.77 22.86 -5.37
N THR A 172 -8.99 22.24 -6.26
CA THR A 172 -8.47 20.87 -6.03
C THR A 172 -7.54 20.83 -4.82
N LEU A 173 -6.66 21.83 -4.67
CA LEU A 173 -5.79 21.94 -3.49
C LEU A 173 -6.60 22.17 -2.20
N LEU A 174 -7.63 23.04 -2.24
CA LEU A 174 -8.52 23.27 -1.10
C LEU A 174 -9.27 21.99 -0.70
N LEU A 175 -9.74 21.20 -1.67
CA LEU A 175 -10.38 19.91 -1.41
C LEU A 175 -9.44 18.96 -0.67
N THR A 176 -8.17 18.87 -1.08
CA THR A 176 -7.15 18.06 -0.39
C THR A 176 -6.96 18.51 1.07
N ILE A 177 -6.91 19.82 1.34
CA ILE A 177 -6.80 20.36 2.70
C ILE A 177 -8.00 19.93 3.55
N VAL A 178 -9.21 20.06 3.00
CA VAL A 178 -10.44 19.63 3.69
C VAL A 178 -10.41 18.14 4.00
N LEU A 179 -9.98 17.30 3.05
CA LEU A 179 -9.90 15.86 3.24
C LEU A 179 -8.91 15.46 4.34
N TYR A 180 -7.72 16.05 4.39
CA TYR A 180 -6.78 15.79 5.50
C TYR A 180 -7.28 16.31 6.85
N GLY A 181 -7.93 17.48 6.87
CA GLY A 181 -8.55 18.03 8.08
C GLY A 181 -9.63 17.11 8.64
N LEU A 182 -10.50 16.60 7.77
CA LEU A 182 -11.50 15.59 8.14
C LEU A 182 -10.84 14.29 8.59
N ALA A 183 -9.83 13.79 7.87
CA ALA A 183 -9.10 12.59 8.25
C ALA A 183 -8.52 12.71 9.67
N ALA A 184 -7.83 13.81 9.97
CA ALA A 184 -7.28 14.09 11.29
C ALA A 184 -8.39 14.13 12.37
N ALA A 185 -9.53 14.77 12.09
CA ALA A 185 -10.67 14.81 13.00
C ALA A 185 -11.26 13.41 13.27
N PHE A 186 -11.45 12.58 12.25
CA PHE A 186 -11.93 11.20 12.41
C PHE A 186 -10.92 10.31 13.14
N THR A 187 -9.61 10.57 13.01
CA THR A 187 -8.56 9.84 13.74
C THR A 187 -8.68 10.00 15.26
N LEU A 188 -9.18 11.14 15.75
CA LEU A 188 -9.45 11.33 17.18
C LEU A 188 -10.48 10.32 17.73
N GLY A 189 -11.35 9.78 16.86
CA GLY A 189 -12.31 8.72 17.20
C GLY A 189 -11.71 7.30 17.22
N VAL A 190 -10.47 7.12 16.76
CA VAL A 190 -9.79 5.82 16.73
C VAL A 190 -9.27 5.49 18.13
N LYS A 191 -10.11 4.84 18.92
CA LYS A 191 -9.75 4.37 20.26
C LYS A 191 -9.21 2.94 20.21
N GLU A 192 -7.99 2.79 20.69
CA GLU A 192 -7.36 1.50 20.89
C GLU A 192 -7.85 0.84 22.19
N PRO A 193 -8.29 -0.44 22.17
CA PRO A 193 -8.70 -1.14 23.39
C PRO A 193 -7.55 -1.23 24.41
N SER A 194 -7.84 -0.88 25.67
CA SER A 194 -6.82 -0.82 26.75
C SER A 194 -6.11 -2.16 27.01
N GLU A 195 -6.77 -3.29 26.73
CA GLU A 195 -6.19 -4.64 26.90
C GLU A 195 -5.09 -4.94 25.88
N ALA A 196 -5.08 -4.29 24.71
CA ALA A 196 -4.00 -4.40 23.73
C ALA A 196 -2.68 -3.74 24.22
N ARG A 197 -2.72 -3.06 25.38
CA ARG A 197 -1.60 -2.33 25.97
C ARG A 197 -0.88 -3.10 27.08
N SER A 198 -1.50 -4.13 27.67
CA SER A 198 -1.06 -4.66 28.97
C SER A 198 0.30 -5.36 28.99
N ALA A 199 0.92 -5.61 27.83
CA ALA A 199 2.27 -6.19 27.73
C ALA A 199 3.35 -5.20 27.27
N ALA A 200 2.99 -3.94 26.97
CA ALA A 200 3.82 -3.07 26.14
C ALA A 200 4.68 -2.03 26.88
N GLN A 201 4.80 -2.06 28.22
CA GLN A 201 5.85 -1.31 28.94
C GLN A 201 5.92 -1.65 30.45
N PRO A 202 7.11 -2.02 30.97
CA PRO A 202 7.55 -1.63 32.30
C PRO A 202 8.25 -0.27 32.20
N ALA A 203 7.49 0.83 32.07
CA ALA A 203 8.10 2.18 32.04
C ALA A 203 7.49 3.18 33.03
N GLU A 204 6.56 2.75 33.89
CA GLU A 204 6.07 3.58 35.00
C GLU A 204 6.15 2.87 36.37
N ALA A 205 6.68 1.64 36.43
CA ALA A 205 6.86 0.88 37.67
C ALA A 205 8.31 0.40 37.93
N ALA A 206 9.28 0.88 37.14
CA ALA A 206 10.70 0.52 37.27
C ALA A 206 11.52 1.64 37.94
N LEU A 207 10.97 2.27 38.98
CA LEU A 207 11.73 3.17 39.85
C LEU A 207 12.40 2.46 41.03
N GLU A 208 12.20 1.17 41.21
CA GLU A 208 12.90 0.40 42.26
C GLU A 208 13.20 -1.01 41.76
N GLY A 209 14.49 -1.33 41.58
CA GLY A 209 14.98 -2.71 41.59
C GLY A 209 15.38 -3.34 40.25
N ASP A 210 16.68 -3.27 39.98
CA ASP A 210 17.53 -4.23 39.25
C ASP A 210 17.43 -4.44 37.72
N THR A 211 18.56 -4.11 37.08
CA THR A 211 19.23 -4.67 35.88
C THR A 211 18.41 -5.15 34.66
N ASP A 212 18.36 -4.32 33.62
CA ASP A 212 18.91 -4.64 32.28
C ASP A 212 18.91 -3.39 31.35
N ALA A 213 19.93 -3.27 30.52
CA ALA A 213 20.31 -2.06 29.77
C ALA A 213 19.21 -1.41 28.91
N PRO A 214 19.26 -0.08 28.64
CA PRO A 214 18.35 0.55 27.69
C PRO A 214 18.50 -0.15 26.33
N SER A 215 17.43 -0.76 25.83
CA SER A 215 17.44 -1.42 24.52
C SER A 215 18.03 -0.46 23.48
N SER A 216 19.21 -0.78 22.94
CA SER A 216 19.90 0.07 21.96
C SER A 216 18.93 0.44 20.83
N LYS A 217 18.93 1.69 20.36
CA LYS A 217 18.06 2.13 19.23
C LYS A 217 18.19 1.19 18.03
N TRP A 218 19.39 0.62 17.83
CA TRP A 218 19.65 -0.40 16.82
C TRP A 218 18.85 -1.70 17.02
N HIS A 219 18.67 -2.12 18.27
CA HIS A 219 17.83 -3.28 18.59
C HIS A 219 16.39 -3.05 18.13
N VAL A 220 15.80 -1.91 18.48
CA VAL A 220 14.43 -1.55 18.09
C VAL A 220 14.27 -1.47 16.57
N LEU A 221 15.25 -0.88 15.88
CA LEU A 221 15.26 -0.79 14.40
C LEU A 221 15.34 -2.17 13.73
N THR A 222 16.05 -3.14 14.32
CA THR A 222 16.30 -4.45 13.72
C THR A 222 15.32 -5.55 14.12
N GLU A 223 14.50 -5.33 15.14
CA GLU A 223 13.53 -6.31 15.66
C GLU A 223 12.56 -6.84 14.59
N GLY A 224 11.97 -5.95 13.79
CA GLY A 224 11.06 -6.34 12.70
C GLY A 224 11.74 -7.23 11.65
N TRP A 225 12.97 -6.88 11.27
CA TRP A 225 13.79 -7.65 10.33
C TRP A 225 14.16 -9.02 10.87
N LYS A 226 14.57 -9.09 12.13
CA LYS A 226 14.87 -10.36 12.82
C LYS A 226 13.62 -11.24 12.89
N ALA A 227 12.46 -10.66 13.19
CA ALA A 227 11.18 -11.39 13.23
C ALA A 227 10.82 -11.96 11.85
N ILE A 228 10.95 -11.18 10.77
CA ILE A 228 10.75 -11.67 9.39
C ILE A 228 11.68 -12.86 9.11
N TRP A 229 12.96 -12.78 9.48
CA TRP A 229 13.92 -13.84 9.20
C TRP A 229 13.69 -15.12 10.01
N ARG A 230 13.33 -14.97 11.30
CA ARG A 230 13.14 -16.08 12.24
C ARG A 230 11.81 -16.81 12.04
N MET A 231 10.73 -16.09 11.72
CA MET A 231 9.40 -16.68 11.59
C MET A 231 9.18 -17.21 10.16
N PRO A 232 9.05 -18.53 9.94
CA PRO A 232 8.99 -19.11 8.59
C PRO A 232 7.82 -18.59 7.74
N ARG A 233 6.67 -18.31 8.37
CA ARG A 233 5.48 -17.75 7.71
C ARG A 233 5.75 -16.34 7.17
N LEU A 234 6.28 -15.45 8.02
CA LEU A 234 6.62 -14.09 7.62
C LEU A 234 7.72 -14.08 6.57
N ARG A 235 8.77 -14.89 6.75
CA ARG A 235 9.86 -15.02 5.76
C ARG A 235 9.30 -15.36 4.40
N LEU A 236 8.49 -16.42 4.31
CA LEU A 236 7.89 -16.87 3.06
C LEU A 236 7.03 -15.78 2.43
N LEU A 237 6.11 -15.16 3.18
CA LEU A 237 5.23 -14.10 2.67
C LEU A 237 6.02 -12.88 2.19
N THR A 238 7.02 -12.43 2.95
CA THR A 238 7.89 -11.31 2.55
C THR A 238 8.65 -11.60 1.26
N PHE A 239 9.25 -12.79 1.12
CA PHE A 239 9.97 -13.14 -0.11
C PHE A 239 9.04 -13.27 -1.30
N MET A 240 7.83 -13.81 -1.11
CA MET A 240 6.80 -13.81 -2.14
C MET A 240 6.45 -12.39 -2.57
N ASP A 241 6.24 -11.47 -1.63
CA ASP A 241 5.96 -10.06 -1.93
C ASP A 241 7.11 -9.36 -2.65
N MET A 242 8.36 -9.67 -2.29
CA MET A 242 9.52 -9.12 -3.01
C MET A 242 9.53 -9.55 -4.49
N ILE A 243 9.33 -10.84 -4.78
CA ILE A 243 9.32 -11.33 -6.17
C ILE A 243 8.12 -10.78 -6.95
N ASP A 244 6.94 -10.75 -6.32
CA ASP A 244 5.73 -10.19 -6.92
C ASP A 244 5.89 -8.69 -7.19
N MET A 245 6.52 -7.94 -6.28
CA MET A 245 6.81 -6.51 -6.44
C MET A 245 7.85 -6.23 -7.53
N LEU A 246 8.84 -7.12 -7.73
CA LEU A 246 9.74 -7.03 -8.87
C LEU A 246 8.95 -7.04 -10.18
N GLY A 247 7.96 -7.93 -10.34
CA GLY A 247 7.09 -7.93 -11.53
C GLY A 247 6.09 -6.78 -11.57
N GLY A 248 5.57 -6.37 -10.42
CA GLY A 248 4.48 -5.39 -10.30
C GLY A 248 4.80 -3.98 -10.82
N SER A 249 6.07 -3.60 -10.93
CA SER A 249 6.46 -2.26 -11.42
C SER A 249 6.10 -2.02 -12.90
N VAL A 250 5.86 -3.08 -13.70
CA VAL A 250 5.44 -2.94 -15.11
C VAL A 250 4.07 -2.30 -15.28
N TRP A 251 3.29 -2.18 -14.19
CA TRP A 251 2.00 -1.51 -14.18
C TRP A 251 2.11 0.00 -13.90
N VAL A 252 3.32 0.53 -13.73
CA VAL A 252 3.56 1.97 -13.68
C VAL A 252 3.18 2.59 -15.02
N GLY A 253 2.60 3.80 -14.97
CA GLY A 253 1.93 4.43 -16.11
C GLY A 253 2.70 4.44 -17.42
N ALA A 254 4.02 4.70 -17.38
CA ALA A 254 4.87 4.74 -18.57
C ALA A 254 4.91 3.39 -19.33
N PHE A 255 4.98 2.26 -18.62
CA PHE A 255 5.01 0.94 -19.24
C PHE A 255 3.65 0.54 -19.80
N THR A 256 2.58 0.84 -19.07
CA THR A 256 1.20 0.61 -19.55
C THR A 256 0.92 1.45 -20.80
N LEU A 257 1.38 2.71 -20.83
CA LEU A 257 1.26 3.58 -22.01
C LEU A 257 2.06 3.02 -23.20
N ALA A 258 3.30 2.60 -22.98
CA ALA A 258 4.11 1.95 -24.00
C ALA A 258 3.44 0.68 -24.55
N PHE A 259 2.79 -0.11 -23.70
CA PHE A 259 2.06 -1.31 -24.13
C PHE A 259 0.88 -0.94 -25.04
N VAL A 260 0.09 0.06 -24.65
CA VAL A 260 -1.04 0.57 -25.45
C VAL A 260 -0.59 1.05 -26.82
N GLN A 261 0.50 1.80 -26.90
CA GLN A 261 1.01 2.35 -28.16
C GLN A 261 1.65 1.28 -29.05
N VAL A 262 2.49 0.41 -28.48
CA VAL A 262 3.29 -0.55 -29.24
C VAL A 262 2.54 -1.85 -29.54
N ALA A 263 1.83 -2.41 -28.56
CA ALA A 263 1.16 -3.71 -28.70
C ALA A 263 -0.28 -3.60 -29.20
N LEU A 264 -1.02 -2.55 -28.78
CA LEU A 264 -2.42 -2.35 -29.16
C LEU A 264 -2.60 -1.35 -30.31
N GLY A 265 -1.57 -0.56 -30.64
CA GLY A 265 -1.62 0.45 -31.69
C GLY A 265 -2.63 1.57 -31.43
N GLN A 266 -2.86 1.92 -30.17
CA GLN A 266 -3.86 2.91 -29.75
C GLN A 266 -3.25 4.18 -29.17
N GLY A 267 -4.05 5.24 -29.09
CA GLY A 267 -3.68 6.52 -28.47
C GLY A 267 -3.64 6.48 -26.95
N GLU A 268 -3.19 7.59 -26.35
CA GLU A 268 -2.99 7.75 -24.91
C GLU A 268 -4.30 7.63 -24.11
N GLU A 269 -5.45 7.89 -24.71
CA GLU A 269 -6.76 7.72 -24.09
C GLU A 269 -7.00 6.29 -23.60
N TRP A 270 -6.46 5.29 -24.30
CA TRP A 270 -6.58 3.89 -23.94
C TRP A 270 -5.79 3.54 -22.68
N TRP A 271 -4.73 4.27 -22.36
CA TRP A 271 -4.04 4.14 -21.08
C TRP A 271 -4.97 4.50 -19.90
N GLY A 272 -5.80 5.53 -20.07
CA GLY A 272 -6.85 5.88 -19.11
C GLY A 272 -7.90 4.77 -18.97
N PHE A 273 -8.37 4.21 -20.09
CA PHE A 273 -9.35 3.12 -20.08
C PHE A 273 -8.82 1.84 -19.42
N ILE A 274 -7.55 1.48 -19.66
CA ILE A 274 -6.90 0.32 -19.03
C ILE A 274 -6.86 0.47 -17.50
N ASN A 275 -6.43 1.63 -17.00
CA ASN A 275 -6.41 1.90 -15.56
C ASN A 275 -7.81 1.89 -14.95
N ALA A 276 -8.78 2.54 -15.59
CA ALA A 276 -10.17 2.55 -15.14
C ALA A 276 -10.75 1.13 -15.07
N ALA A 277 -10.55 0.31 -16.13
CA ALA A 277 -11.01 -1.07 -16.15
C ALA A 277 -10.35 -1.92 -15.07
N TYR A 278 -9.04 -1.79 -14.86
CA TYR A 278 -8.31 -2.48 -13.80
C TYR A 278 -8.87 -2.14 -12.41
N PHE A 279 -9.00 -0.85 -12.08
CA PHE A 279 -9.50 -0.42 -10.79
C PHE A 279 -10.98 -0.75 -10.58
N ALA A 280 -11.82 -0.71 -11.63
CA ALA A 280 -13.19 -1.22 -11.55
C ALA A 280 -13.21 -2.72 -11.21
N GLY A 281 -12.28 -3.47 -11.82
CA GLY A 281 -12.07 -4.89 -11.54
C GLY A 281 -11.66 -5.15 -10.09
N THR A 282 -10.72 -4.37 -9.55
CA THR A 282 -10.28 -4.53 -8.16
C THR A 282 -11.36 -4.10 -7.18
N VAL A 283 -12.15 -3.06 -7.45
CA VAL A 283 -13.34 -2.73 -6.64
C VAL A 283 -14.31 -3.91 -6.61
N GLY A 284 -14.66 -4.47 -7.78
CA GLY A 284 -15.50 -5.66 -7.88
C GLY A 284 -14.89 -6.89 -7.19
N GLY A 285 -13.57 -7.04 -7.27
CA GLY A 285 -12.79 -8.08 -6.62
C GLY A 285 -12.84 -8.03 -5.10
N GLY A 286 -12.64 -6.85 -4.52
CA GLY A 286 -12.74 -6.65 -3.08
C GLY A 286 -14.16 -6.92 -2.57
N LEU A 287 -15.18 -6.46 -3.31
CA LEU A 287 -16.59 -6.77 -3.01
C LEU A 287 -16.87 -8.29 -3.10
N LEU A 288 -16.29 -8.98 -4.09
CA LEU A 288 -16.39 -10.43 -4.21
C LEU A 288 -15.75 -11.14 -3.01
N VAL A 289 -14.57 -10.70 -2.56
CA VAL A 289 -13.93 -11.25 -1.36
C VAL A 289 -14.81 -11.02 -0.13
N LEU A 290 -15.41 -9.83 0.02
CA LEU A 290 -16.36 -9.52 1.09
C LEU A 290 -17.60 -10.44 1.07
N ALA A 291 -18.16 -10.71 -0.12
CA ALA A 291 -19.27 -11.64 -0.29
C ALA A 291 -18.88 -13.08 0.05
N LEU A 292 -17.62 -13.45 -0.20
CA LEU A 292 -17.09 -14.79 -0.01
C LEU A 292 -16.40 -15.01 1.35
N VAL A 293 -16.38 -14.04 2.28
CA VAL A 293 -15.69 -14.16 3.59
C VAL A 293 -15.97 -15.48 4.30
N LYS A 294 -17.25 -15.88 4.37
CA LYS A 294 -17.65 -17.15 5.02
C LYS A 294 -17.16 -18.39 4.26
N LYS A 295 -17.15 -18.32 2.92
CA LYS A 295 -16.72 -19.44 2.06
C LYS A 295 -15.20 -19.61 2.10
N ILE A 296 -14.45 -18.51 2.10
CA ILE A 296 -13.00 -18.52 2.28
C ILE A 296 -12.66 -19.15 3.63
N GLY A 297 -13.34 -18.73 4.70
CA GLY A 297 -13.09 -19.24 6.04
C GLY A 297 -11.62 -19.06 6.40
N ASN A 298 -10.96 -20.13 6.87
CA ASN A 298 -9.53 -20.09 7.26
C ASN A 298 -8.57 -20.50 6.12
N ARG A 299 -9.07 -20.59 4.87
CA ARG A 299 -8.28 -21.03 3.70
C ARG A 299 -7.54 -19.88 3.01
N TYR A 300 -7.03 -18.92 3.79
CA TYR A 300 -6.42 -17.70 3.27
C TYR A 300 -5.24 -17.99 2.32
N LEU A 301 -4.37 -18.94 2.67
CA LEU A 301 -3.24 -19.33 1.81
C LEU A 301 -3.72 -19.85 0.45
N THR A 302 -4.70 -20.76 0.45
CA THR A 302 -5.25 -21.31 -0.79
C THR A 302 -5.93 -20.23 -1.63
N ALA A 303 -6.74 -19.37 -1.02
CA ALA A 303 -7.37 -18.25 -1.71
C ALA A 303 -6.32 -17.31 -2.32
N MET A 304 -5.27 -16.99 -1.57
CA MET A 304 -4.16 -16.17 -2.04
C MET A 304 -3.47 -16.78 -3.26
N LEU A 305 -3.11 -18.07 -3.20
CA LEU A 305 -2.44 -18.77 -4.29
C LEU A 305 -3.34 -18.86 -5.55
N ILE A 306 -4.65 -19.08 -5.39
CA ILE A 306 -5.60 -19.02 -6.51
C ILE A 306 -5.62 -17.62 -7.15
N GLY A 307 -5.64 -16.58 -6.31
CA GLY A 307 -5.54 -15.19 -6.76
C GLY A 307 -4.27 -14.94 -7.58
N MET A 308 -3.11 -15.32 -7.06
CA MET A 308 -1.83 -15.17 -7.76
C MET A 308 -1.80 -15.94 -9.09
N ALA A 309 -2.31 -17.17 -9.13
CA ALA A 309 -2.34 -17.99 -10.34
C ALA A 309 -3.22 -17.35 -11.43
N GLY A 310 -4.44 -16.93 -11.08
CA GLY A 310 -5.34 -16.26 -12.03
C GLY A 310 -4.79 -14.93 -12.52
N TYR A 311 -4.20 -14.13 -11.62
CA TYR A 311 -3.56 -12.86 -11.99
C TYR A 311 -2.38 -13.05 -12.95
N ALA A 312 -1.52 -14.04 -12.71
CA ALA A 312 -0.39 -14.31 -13.58
C ALA A 312 -0.83 -14.81 -14.97
N VAL A 313 -1.81 -15.72 -15.04
CA VAL A 313 -2.36 -16.21 -16.30
C VAL A 313 -2.98 -15.05 -17.10
N LEU A 314 -3.79 -14.22 -16.46
CA LEU A 314 -4.40 -13.07 -17.13
C LEU A 314 -3.34 -12.05 -17.59
N THR A 315 -2.28 -11.83 -16.81
CA THR A 315 -1.17 -10.94 -17.20
C THR A 315 -0.47 -11.46 -18.45
N ALA A 316 -0.25 -12.78 -18.55
CA ALA A 316 0.33 -13.38 -19.75
C ALA A 316 -0.62 -13.27 -20.96
N LEU A 317 -1.92 -13.52 -20.77
CA LEU A 317 -2.92 -13.35 -21.84
C LEU A 317 -3.02 -11.90 -22.30
N TYR A 318 -2.92 -10.94 -21.37
CA TYR A 318 -2.88 -9.52 -21.69
C TYR A 318 -1.66 -9.19 -22.54
N ALA A 319 -0.48 -9.66 -22.15
CA ALA A 319 0.76 -9.43 -22.89
C ALA A 319 0.69 -9.96 -24.34
N LEU A 320 0.12 -11.15 -24.54
CA LEU A 320 0.00 -11.80 -25.84
C LEU A 320 -1.14 -11.25 -26.71
N ASN A 321 -2.01 -10.41 -26.14
CA ASN A 321 -3.17 -9.88 -26.83
C ASN A 321 -2.82 -8.60 -27.61
N THR A 322 -3.37 -8.49 -28.82
CA THR A 322 -3.26 -7.30 -29.67
C THR A 322 -4.60 -6.58 -29.86
N VAL A 323 -5.71 -7.11 -29.34
CA VAL A 323 -7.06 -6.54 -29.52
C VAL A 323 -7.39 -5.62 -28.35
N PRO A 324 -7.59 -4.29 -28.56
CA PRO A 324 -7.75 -3.33 -27.48
C PRO A 324 -8.91 -3.63 -26.52
N PHE A 325 -10.09 -4.00 -27.03
CA PHE A 325 -11.24 -4.34 -26.19
C PHE A 325 -11.03 -5.60 -25.34
N VAL A 326 -10.28 -6.58 -25.86
CA VAL A 326 -9.91 -7.77 -25.09
C VAL A 326 -8.96 -7.38 -23.95
N ALA A 327 -8.05 -6.43 -24.18
CA ALA A 327 -7.16 -5.92 -23.15
C ALA A 327 -7.95 -5.34 -21.95
N LEU A 328 -9.01 -4.56 -22.22
CA LEU A 328 -9.91 -4.02 -21.18
C LEU A 328 -10.60 -5.12 -20.37
N ILE A 329 -11.10 -6.16 -21.04
CA ILE A 329 -11.74 -7.30 -20.37
C ILE A 329 -10.73 -8.04 -19.50
N LEU A 330 -9.51 -8.25 -20.00
CA LEU A 330 -8.46 -8.95 -19.26
C LEU A 330 -8.06 -8.20 -18.00
N VAL A 331 -7.80 -6.88 -18.07
CA VAL A 331 -7.43 -6.10 -16.88
C VAL A 331 -8.59 -5.95 -15.89
N LEU A 332 -9.84 -5.89 -16.37
CA LEU A 332 -11.03 -5.95 -15.52
C LEU A 332 -11.10 -7.28 -14.75
N LEU A 333 -10.82 -8.41 -15.43
CA LEU A 333 -10.82 -9.74 -14.82
C LEU A 333 -9.59 -9.98 -13.94
N MET A 334 -8.47 -9.29 -14.14
CA MET A 334 -7.32 -9.36 -13.23
C MET A 334 -7.69 -8.88 -11.83
N GLY A 335 -8.52 -7.85 -11.73
CA GLY A 335 -8.86 -7.21 -10.46
C GLY A 335 -9.38 -8.16 -9.38
N PRO A 336 -10.38 -9.02 -9.65
CA PRO A 336 -10.82 -10.06 -8.71
C PRO A 336 -9.73 -11.00 -8.22
N PHE A 337 -8.83 -11.43 -9.10
CA PHE A 337 -7.72 -12.31 -8.72
C PHE A 337 -6.64 -11.57 -7.91
N ALA A 338 -6.36 -10.32 -8.28
CA ALA A 338 -5.44 -9.46 -7.55
C ALA A 338 -5.93 -9.24 -6.10
N GLU A 339 -7.20 -8.86 -5.92
CA GLU A 339 -7.78 -8.64 -4.59
C GLU A 339 -7.90 -9.92 -3.76
N LEU A 340 -8.24 -11.04 -4.41
CA LEU A 340 -8.22 -12.34 -3.74
C LEU A 340 -6.82 -12.67 -3.21
N SER A 341 -5.76 -12.31 -3.94
CA SER A 341 -4.39 -12.43 -3.45
C SER A 341 -4.08 -11.46 -2.31
N ILE A 342 -4.23 -10.15 -2.55
CA ILE A 342 -3.80 -9.07 -1.65
C ILE A 342 -4.49 -9.14 -0.29
N ILE A 343 -5.82 -9.30 -0.26
CA ILE A 343 -6.59 -9.26 0.99
C ILE A 343 -6.25 -10.48 1.87
N ASN A 344 -6.16 -11.67 1.27
CA ASN A 344 -5.83 -12.89 1.99
C ASN A 344 -4.38 -12.90 2.48
N ARG A 345 -3.45 -12.38 1.66
CA ARG A 345 -2.04 -12.20 2.02
C ARG A 345 -1.85 -11.26 3.20
N ARG A 346 -2.50 -10.09 3.17
CA ARG A 346 -2.50 -9.12 4.30
C ARG A 346 -3.01 -9.78 5.58
N THR A 347 -4.08 -10.54 5.48
CA THR A 347 -4.67 -11.29 6.61
C THR A 347 -3.69 -12.33 7.17
N LEU A 348 -3.00 -13.09 6.31
CA LEU A 348 -1.97 -14.05 6.72
C LEU A 348 -0.80 -13.39 7.45
N ILE A 349 -0.32 -12.24 6.97
CA ILE A 349 0.76 -11.49 7.62
C ILE A 349 0.32 -11.04 9.02
N GLN A 350 -0.88 -10.46 9.13
CA GLN A 350 -1.45 -10.01 10.39
C GLN A 350 -1.68 -11.14 11.40
N GLN A 351 -1.93 -12.37 10.93
CA GLN A 351 -2.06 -13.57 11.77
C GLN A 351 -0.73 -14.28 12.08
N SER A 352 0.37 -13.88 11.43
CA SER A 352 1.66 -14.57 11.55
C SER A 352 2.52 -14.09 12.71
N THR A 353 2.13 -13.01 13.40
CA THR A 353 2.86 -12.46 14.54
C THR A 353 1.92 -11.83 15.55
N GLY A 354 2.41 -11.64 16.79
CA GLY A 354 1.65 -10.99 17.85
C GLY A 354 1.36 -9.52 17.53
N LYS A 355 0.29 -8.99 18.13
CA LYS A 355 -0.18 -7.61 17.91
C LYS A 355 0.91 -6.57 18.19
N ASP A 356 1.83 -6.82 19.12
CA ASP A 356 2.90 -5.88 19.52
C ASP A 356 4.08 -5.85 18.55
N MET A 357 4.43 -7.01 17.97
CA MET A 357 5.51 -7.12 16.98
C MET A 357 5.05 -6.75 15.58
N LEU A 358 3.75 -6.82 15.32
CA LEU A 358 3.15 -6.59 14.01
C LEU A 358 3.51 -5.22 13.39
N PRO A 359 3.42 -4.06 14.10
CA PRO A 359 3.84 -2.78 13.53
C PRO A 359 5.29 -2.78 13.06
N LYS A 360 6.21 -3.37 13.86
CA LYS A 360 7.64 -3.43 13.52
C LYS A 360 7.90 -4.31 12.30
N VAL A 361 7.22 -5.45 12.20
CA VAL A 361 7.27 -6.35 11.02
C VAL A 361 6.75 -5.64 9.78
N LEU A 362 5.59 -4.99 9.87
CA LEU A 362 4.98 -4.27 8.74
C LEU A 362 5.84 -3.09 8.30
N SER A 363 6.48 -2.36 9.22
CA SER A 363 7.44 -1.31 8.88
C SER A 363 8.64 -1.83 8.12
N ALA A 364 9.24 -2.93 8.58
CA ALA A 364 10.36 -3.57 7.90
C ALA A 364 9.97 -4.07 6.51
N GLN A 365 8.81 -4.73 6.38
CA GLN A 365 8.26 -5.12 5.08
C GLN A 365 8.03 -3.90 4.17
N ASN A 366 7.45 -2.82 4.68
CA ASN A 366 7.16 -1.62 3.90
C ASN A 366 8.44 -1.00 3.31
N SER A 367 9.48 -0.80 4.14
CA SER A 367 10.78 -0.30 3.66
C SER A 367 11.41 -1.21 2.61
N LEU A 368 11.36 -2.53 2.83
CA LEU A 368 11.91 -3.50 1.89
C LEU A 368 11.17 -3.45 0.54
N LEU A 369 9.85 -3.40 0.56
CA LEU A 369 9.04 -3.40 -0.66
C LEU A 369 9.19 -2.09 -1.45
N HIS A 370 9.32 -0.94 -0.79
CA HIS A 370 9.63 0.31 -1.50
C HIS A 370 11.04 0.29 -2.12
N LEU A 371 12.02 -0.27 -1.41
CA LEU A 371 13.37 -0.45 -1.98
C LEU A 371 13.32 -1.35 -3.23
N VAL A 372 12.65 -2.49 -3.13
CA VAL A 372 12.47 -3.44 -4.25
C VAL A 372 11.72 -2.78 -5.40
N PHE A 373 10.69 -1.97 -5.12
CA PHE A 373 9.97 -1.22 -6.15
C PHE A 373 10.87 -0.22 -6.88
N CYS A 374 11.67 0.57 -6.15
CA CYS A 374 12.61 1.52 -6.78
C CYS A 374 13.65 0.82 -7.67
N ILE A 375 14.24 -0.29 -7.17
CA ILE A 375 15.19 -1.10 -7.95
C ILE A 375 14.49 -1.70 -9.17
N SER A 376 13.29 -2.24 -8.99
CA SER A 376 12.50 -2.84 -10.05
C SER A 376 12.14 -1.84 -11.13
N LEU A 377 11.66 -0.65 -10.77
CA LEU A 377 11.26 0.38 -11.74
C LEU A 377 12.41 0.73 -12.68
N LEU A 378 13.63 0.93 -12.15
CA LEU A 378 14.81 1.20 -12.96
C LEU A 378 15.27 -0.02 -13.76
N GLY A 379 15.25 -1.21 -13.15
CA GLY A 379 15.64 -2.45 -13.82
C GLY A 379 14.70 -2.83 -14.96
N MET A 380 13.39 -2.71 -14.76
CA MET A 380 12.36 -2.97 -15.77
C MET A 380 12.41 -1.95 -16.90
N ALA A 381 12.78 -0.70 -16.64
CA ALA A 381 12.99 0.29 -17.70
C ALA A 381 14.11 -0.14 -18.65
N ALA A 382 15.27 -0.56 -18.12
CA ALA A 382 16.37 -1.08 -18.93
C ALA A 382 16.00 -2.39 -19.66
N LEU A 383 15.30 -3.31 -18.97
CA LEU A 383 14.82 -4.56 -19.57
C LEU A 383 13.80 -4.32 -20.69
N ALA A 384 12.95 -3.28 -20.58
CA ALA A 384 11.96 -2.94 -21.58
C ALA A 384 12.60 -2.58 -22.93
N GLU A 385 13.75 -1.89 -22.91
CA GLU A 385 14.49 -1.53 -24.14
C GLU A 385 15.02 -2.77 -24.86
N TRP A 386 15.41 -3.82 -24.13
CA TRP A 386 16.02 -5.01 -24.71
C TRP A 386 15.00 -6.07 -25.09
N LEU A 387 14.01 -6.31 -24.22
CA LEU A 387 13.00 -7.36 -24.41
C LEU A 387 11.79 -6.87 -25.22
N GLY A 388 11.56 -5.56 -25.24
CA GLY A 388 10.30 -4.97 -25.70
C GLY A 388 9.17 -5.12 -24.67
N ILE A 389 8.14 -4.29 -24.80
CA ILE A 389 7.11 -4.16 -23.78
C ILE A 389 6.27 -5.44 -23.59
N VAL A 390 5.99 -6.18 -24.65
CA VAL A 390 5.22 -7.44 -24.59
C VAL A 390 5.95 -8.49 -23.74
N ASN A 391 7.24 -8.72 -24.02
CA ASN A 391 8.05 -9.69 -23.29
C ASN A 391 8.30 -9.25 -21.84
N LEU A 392 8.32 -7.94 -21.57
CA LEU A 392 8.39 -7.41 -20.21
C LEU A 392 7.18 -7.81 -19.36
N TYR A 393 5.96 -7.71 -19.91
CA TYR A 393 4.75 -8.18 -19.22
C TYR A 393 4.72 -9.71 -19.05
N LEU A 394 5.22 -10.47 -20.02
CA LEU A 394 5.40 -11.93 -19.87
C LEU A 394 6.40 -12.27 -18.77
N PHE A 395 7.51 -11.53 -18.68
CA PHE A 395 8.48 -11.67 -17.61
C PHE A 395 7.87 -11.38 -16.24
N ALA A 396 7.07 -10.31 -16.12
CA ALA A 396 6.33 -10.01 -14.90
C ALA A 396 5.35 -11.13 -14.51
N ALA A 397 4.60 -11.70 -15.46
CA ALA A 397 3.75 -12.87 -15.21
C ALA A 397 4.58 -14.07 -14.70
N GLY A 398 5.77 -14.30 -15.27
CA GLY A 398 6.71 -15.31 -14.81
C GLY A 398 7.19 -15.10 -13.37
N LEU A 399 7.45 -13.85 -12.96
CA LEU A 399 7.80 -13.52 -11.58
C LEU A 399 6.65 -13.81 -10.61
N THR A 400 5.40 -13.47 -10.95
CA THR A 400 4.25 -13.84 -10.12
C THR A 400 4.07 -15.37 -10.05
N LEU A 401 4.30 -16.12 -11.14
CA LEU A 401 4.30 -17.60 -11.11
C LEU A 401 5.43 -18.16 -10.25
N LEU A 402 6.61 -17.54 -10.24
CA LEU A 402 7.72 -17.92 -9.36
C LEU A 402 7.34 -17.68 -7.89
N ALA A 403 6.73 -16.54 -7.58
CA ALA A 403 6.21 -16.24 -6.25
C ALA A 403 5.13 -17.25 -5.82
N LEU A 404 4.21 -17.62 -6.73
CA LEU A 404 3.22 -18.67 -6.53
C LEU A 404 3.89 -20.01 -6.22
N LEU A 405 4.89 -20.43 -7.01
CA LEU A 405 5.63 -21.68 -6.80
C LEU A 405 6.29 -21.71 -5.42
N MET A 406 6.94 -20.62 -5.02
CA MET A 406 7.51 -20.49 -3.67
C MET A 406 6.44 -20.69 -2.59
N GLY A 407 5.26 -20.07 -2.76
CA GLY A 407 4.14 -20.23 -1.83
C GLY A 407 3.62 -21.68 -1.75
N VAL A 408 3.53 -22.37 -2.88
CA VAL A 408 3.12 -23.78 -2.96
C VAL A 408 4.15 -24.69 -2.27
N LEU A 409 5.43 -24.51 -2.55
CA LEU A 409 6.52 -25.28 -1.95
C LEU A 409 6.65 -24.99 -0.44
N GLY A 410 6.47 -23.72 -0.06
CA GLY A 410 6.57 -23.22 1.29
C GLY A 410 5.33 -23.44 2.17
N ARG A 411 4.24 -24.00 1.62
CA ARG A 411 2.95 -24.19 2.33
C ARG A 411 3.07 -24.90 3.69
N ARG A 412 4.11 -25.72 3.88
CA ARG A 412 4.41 -26.41 5.15
C ARG A 412 4.60 -25.44 6.32
N ALA A 413 5.07 -24.20 6.07
CA ALA A 413 5.20 -23.15 7.08
C ALA A 413 3.86 -22.78 7.76
N PHE A 414 2.73 -23.04 7.10
CA PHE A 414 1.39 -22.77 7.61
C PHE A 414 0.73 -23.97 8.30
N THR A 415 1.38 -25.13 8.34
CA THR A 415 0.85 -26.32 9.03
C THR A 415 1.22 -26.31 10.53
N ASN A 416 0.31 -26.78 11.40
CA ASN A 416 0.46 -26.71 12.88
C ASN A 416 1.75 -27.33 13.43
N LYS A 417 2.38 -28.28 12.71
CA LYS A 417 3.68 -28.87 13.12
C LYS A 417 4.86 -27.88 13.08
N ALA A 418 4.78 -26.81 12.28
CA ALA A 418 5.81 -25.76 12.25
C ALA A 418 5.63 -24.73 13.37
N ALA A 419 4.39 -24.49 13.81
CA ALA A 419 4.08 -23.61 14.94
C ALA A 419 4.63 -24.20 16.26
N ALA A 420 4.48 -25.51 16.47
CA ALA A 420 5.03 -26.22 17.63
C ALA A 420 6.58 -26.23 17.70
N ARG A 421 7.28 -26.07 16.57
CA ARG A 421 8.75 -25.95 16.53
C ARG A 421 9.26 -24.53 16.73
N ALA A 422 8.41 -23.51 16.54
CA ALA A 422 8.79 -22.11 16.70
C ALA A 422 8.52 -21.58 18.13
N THR A 423 7.66 -22.25 18.89
CA THR A 423 7.38 -21.99 20.31
C THR A 423 8.22 -22.86 21.25
N GLY A 424 9.43 -23.26 20.82
CA GLY A 424 10.24 -24.30 21.47
C GLY A 424 10.12 -24.38 22.99
N ASP A 425 9.54 -25.48 23.44
CA ASP A 425 10.05 -26.21 24.61
C ASP A 425 11.50 -26.64 24.36
#